data_AF-A0A3L6JA95-F1
#
_entry.id   AF-A0A3L6JA95-F1
#
_cell.length_a   1.000
_cell.length_b   1.000
_cell.length_c   1.000
_cell.angle_alpha   90.00
_cell.angle_beta   90.00
_cell.angle_gamma   90.00
#
_symmetry.space_group_name_H-M   'P 1'
#
loop_
_entity.id
_entity.type
_entity.pdbx_description
1 polymer ?
#
loop_
_entity_poly.entity_id
_entity_poly.type
_entity_poly.pdbx_seq_one_letter_code
_entity_poly.pdbx_strand_id
1 'polypeptide(L)'
;MALWKSMVVARADLRMAMKVKMVKYGLVMMAAMAPIMLIGLALLFAISAPAFAASMIAMLDPVMSPVIGIMVIIPASMISANALVGEKEQNTLEALLCTPLTDRELLIGKVLSSFIPTIALLLGSVLVTEIATIIILTSVGAQAILFPGLSSLFLLLVAGPILIAAVVSVMVLISGRVKRVYEAYQASGAVVMVLLIPLILPMLSISNTGNVDMNLVWLSDIFTLLIASVLAIVTWVLAIRRFNRDKIVSM
;
A
#
# COMPACT_ATOMS: atom_id res chain seq x y z
N MET A 1 -4.73 -26.44 9.91
CA MET A 1 -6.20 -26.22 9.86
C MET A 1 -6.61 -24.76 10.04
N ALA A 2 -5.97 -23.98 10.93
CA ALA A 2 -6.38 -22.58 11.21
C ALA A 2 -6.35 -21.62 10.00
N LEU A 3 -5.31 -21.68 9.16
CA LEU A 3 -5.18 -20.82 7.98
C LEU A 3 -6.27 -21.03 6.92
N TRP A 4 -6.83 -22.24 6.81
CA TRP A 4 -7.89 -22.54 5.86
C TRP A 4 -9.16 -21.76 6.20
N LYS A 5 -9.55 -21.73 7.48
CA LYS A 5 -10.72 -20.99 7.93
C LYS A 5 -10.55 -19.48 7.73
N SER A 6 -9.40 -18.92 8.11
CA SER A 6 -9.08 -17.51 7.89
C SER A 6 -9.10 -17.13 6.41
N MET A 7 -8.62 -18.01 5.52
CA MET A 7 -8.63 -17.75 4.07
C MET A 7 -10.06 -17.75 3.49
N VAL A 8 -10.97 -18.59 4.02
CA VAL A 8 -12.39 -18.59 3.62
C VAL A 8 -13.04 -17.25 3.99
N VAL A 9 -12.81 -16.76 5.20
CA VAL A 9 -13.27 -15.44 5.64
C VAL A 9 -12.69 -14.35 4.73
N ALA A 10 -11.38 -14.38 4.49
CA ALA A 10 -10.71 -13.39 3.66
C ALA A 10 -11.30 -13.32 2.24
N ARG A 11 -11.59 -14.47 1.63
CA ARG A 11 -12.22 -14.56 0.31
C ARG A 11 -13.66 -14.05 0.31
N ALA A 12 -14.44 -14.34 1.35
CA ALA A 12 -15.82 -13.87 1.46
C ALA A 12 -15.87 -12.34 1.56
N ASP A 13 -15.06 -11.77 2.45
CA ASP A 13 -14.94 -10.31 2.65
C ASP A 13 -14.48 -9.60 1.39
N LEU A 14 -13.42 -10.11 0.76
CA LEU A 14 -12.89 -9.53 -0.47
C LEU A 14 -13.95 -9.56 -1.59
N ARG A 15 -14.70 -10.66 -1.70
CA ARG A 15 -15.78 -10.77 -2.68
C ARG A 15 -16.91 -9.79 -2.39
N MET A 16 -17.24 -9.51 -1.13
CA MET A 16 -18.22 -8.48 -0.75
C MET A 16 -17.69 -7.08 -1.07
N ALA A 17 -16.44 -6.77 -0.70
CA ALA A 17 -15.81 -5.49 -0.98
C ALA A 17 -15.78 -5.18 -2.49
N MET A 18 -15.47 -6.16 -3.33
CA MET A 18 -15.45 -5.99 -4.79
C MET A 18 -16.83 -5.83 -5.44
N LYS A 19 -17.94 -6.14 -4.74
CA LYS A 19 -19.30 -5.86 -5.24
C LYS A 19 -19.66 -4.38 -5.13
N VAL A 20 -19.03 -3.63 -4.23
CA VAL A 20 -19.27 -2.20 -4.07
C VAL A 20 -18.59 -1.46 -5.22
N LYS A 21 -19.39 -0.87 -6.12
CA LYS A 21 -18.89 -0.17 -7.33
C LYS A 21 -17.82 0.87 -6.98
N MET A 22 -18.04 1.69 -5.95
CA MET A 22 -17.10 2.73 -5.54
C MET A 22 -15.74 2.15 -5.11
N VAL A 23 -15.74 1.05 -4.36
CA VAL A 23 -14.49 0.37 -3.94
C VAL A 23 -13.80 -0.24 -5.15
N LYS A 24 -14.53 -0.95 -6.02
CA LYS A 24 -13.99 -1.57 -7.23
C LYS A 24 -13.34 -0.54 -8.16
N TYR A 25 -14.04 0.55 -8.48
CA TYR A 25 -13.52 1.58 -9.36
C TYR A 25 -12.43 2.42 -8.70
N GLY A 26 -12.56 2.76 -7.41
CA GLY A 26 -11.52 3.49 -6.68
C GLY A 26 -10.21 2.72 -6.60
N LEU A 27 -10.28 1.42 -6.30
CA LEU A 27 -9.12 0.53 -6.25
C LEU A 27 -8.44 0.40 -7.62
N VAL A 28 -9.21 0.21 -8.69
CA VAL A 28 -8.68 0.08 -10.05
C VAL A 28 -8.10 1.41 -10.54
N MET A 29 -8.77 2.53 -10.30
CA MET A 29 -8.29 3.86 -10.70
C MET A 29 -6.98 4.20 -9.99
N MET A 30 -6.88 3.99 -8.68
CA MET A 30 -5.66 4.25 -7.91
C MET A 30 -4.51 3.34 -8.32
N ALA A 31 -4.78 2.05 -8.52
CA ALA A 31 -3.75 1.10 -8.95
C ALA A 31 -3.27 1.34 -10.38
N ALA A 32 -4.16 1.81 -11.28
CA ALA A 32 -3.81 2.16 -12.65
C ALA A 32 -3.06 3.51 -12.73
N MET A 33 -3.26 4.42 -11.77
CA MET A 33 -2.65 5.75 -11.81
C MET A 33 -1.12 5.69 -11.75
N ALA A 34 -0.56 4.82 -10.90
CA ALA A 34 0.89 4.63 -10.78
C ALA A 34 1.57 4.20 -12.11
N PRO A 35 1.15 3.09 -12.76
CA PRO A 35 1.72 2.69 -14.04
C PRO A 35 1.43 3.70 -15.15
N ILE A 36 0.24 4.32 -15.19
CA ILE A 36 -0.05 5.37 -16.18
C ILE A 36 0.94 6.53 -16.07
N MET A 37 1.22 6.98 -14.85
CA MET A 37 2.14 8.09 -14.60
C MET A 37 3.57 7.74 -15.04
N LEU A 38 4.05 6.55 -14.70
CA LEU A 38 5.39 6.08 -15.07
C LEU A 38 5.54 5.84 -16.57
N ILE A 39 4.52 5.26 -17.21
CA ILE A 39 4.50 5.06 -18.66
C ILE A 39 4.52 6.42 -19.38
N GLY A 40 3.72 7.38 -18.91
CA GLY A 40 3.73 8.74 -19.43
C GLY A 40 5.12 9.38 -19.32
N LEU A 41 5.80 9.14 -18.21
CA LEU A 41 7.15 9.64 -17.98
C LEU A 41 8.20 8.94 -18.84
N ALA A 42 8.11 7.63 -19.01
CA ALA A 42 8.96 6.85 -19.91
C ALA A 42 8.80 7.30 -21.38
N LEU A 43 7.57 7.64 -21.80
CA LEU A 43 7.31 8.23 -23.12
C LEU A 43 7.98 9.59 -23.28
N LEU A 44 7.92 10.45 -22.26
CA LEU A 44 8.60 11.75 -22.26
C LEU A 44 10.12 11.58 -22.38
N PHE A 45 10.70 10.58 -21.72
CA PHE A 45 12.13 10.29 -21.85
C PHE A 45 12.49 9.81 -23.25
N ALA A 46 11.66 8.94 -23.83
CA ALA A 46 11.88 8.39 -25.16
C ALA A 46 11.90 9.48 -26.25
N ILE A 47 11.07 10.52 -26.14
CA ILE A 47 11.05 11.63 -27.11
C ILE A 47 12.12 12.69 -26.87
N SER A 48 12.82 12.64 -25.73
CA SER A 48 13.77 13.68 -25.30
C SER A 48 15.21 13.35 -25.70
N ALA A 49 16.07 14.37 -25.77
CA ALA A 49 17.49 14.17 -26.06
C ALA A 49 18.15 13.28 -24.97
N PRO A 50 19.05 12.34 -25.30
CA PRO A 50 19.57 11.36 -24.34
C PRO A 50 20.20 11.96 -23.07
N ALA A 51 20.94 13.07 -23.22
CA ALA A 51 21.54 13.78 -22.08
C ALA A 51 20.48 14.40 -21.15
N PHE A 52 19.39 14.91 -21.72
CA PHE A 52 18.27 15.46 -20.95
C PHE A 52 17.47 14.34 -20.28
N ALA A 53 17.20 13.24 -20.98
CA ALA A 53 16.56 12.05 -20.45
C ALA A 53 17.30 11.52 -19.20
N ALA A 54 18.62 11.39 -19.28
CA ALA A 54 19.44 10.92 -18.15
C ALA A 54 19.33 11.82 -16.91
N SER A 55 19.36 13.15 -17.11
CA SER A 55 19.19 14.10 -16.00
C SER A 55 17.78 14.05 -15.40
N MET A 56 16.75 13.88 -16.23
CA MET A 56 15.37 13.77 -15.77
C MET A 56 15.12 12.47 -15.01
N ILE A 57 15.69 11.35 -15.45
CA ILE A 57 15.59 10.06 -14.75
C ILE A 57 16.22 10.17 -13.35
N ALA A 58 17.43 10.73 -13.26
CA ALA A 58 18.13 10.88 -11.98
C ALA A 58 17.38 11.78 -10.97
N MET A 59 16.62 12.76 -11.47
CA MET A 59 15.84 13.67 -10.65
C MET A 59 14.44 13.14 -10.32
N LEU A 60 13.76 12.48 -11.27
CA LEU A 60 12.35 12.09 -11.13
C LEU A 60 12.16 10.69 -10.55
N ASP A 61 13.05 9.73 -10.81
CA ASP A 61 12.92 8.37 -10.27
C ASP A 61 12.83 8.36 -8.73
N PRO A 62 13.75 9.01 -7.99
CA PRO A 62 13.71 8.99 -6.52
C PRO A 62 12.50 9.72 -5.93
N VAL A 63 11.92 10.66 -6.69
CA VAL A 63 10.74 11.43 -6.29
C VAL A 63 9.46 10.67 -6.54
N MET A 64 9.38 9.92 -7.65
CA MET A 64 8.17 9.20 -8.04
C MET A 64 7.98 7.89 -7.28
N SER A 65 9.05 7.23 -6.85
CA SER A 65 8.98 6.00 -6.05
C SER A 65 8.13 6.14 -4.77
N PRO A 66 8.36 7.18 -3.93
CA PRO A 66 7.48 7.52 -2.81
C PRO A 66 6.00 7.66 -3.20
N VAL A 67 5.71 8.37 -4.29
CA VAL A 67 4.36 8.64 -4.78
C VAL A 67 3.65 7.34 -5.17
N ILE A 68 4.37 6.41 -5.80
CA ILE A 68 3.84 5.09 -6.17
C ILE A 68 3.52 4.29 -4.91
N GLY A 69 4.42 4.27 -3.93
CA GLY A 69 4.18 3.62 -2.64
C GLY A 69 2.90 4.13 -1.96
N ILE A 70 2.70 5.46 -1.95
CA ILE A 70 1.50 6.11 -1.42
C ILE A 70 0.23 5.61 -2.12
N MET A 71 0.23 5.59 -3.46
CA MET A 71 -0.94 5.22 -4.24
C MET A 71 -1.40 3.79 -4.00
N VAL A 72 -0.48 2.91 -3.59
CA VAL A 72 -0.82 1.53 -3.22
C VAL A 72 -1.20 1.39 -1.75
N ILE A 73 -0.67 2.23 -0.86
CA ILE A 73 -0.98 2.20 0.58
C ILE A 73 -2.40 2.71 0.86
N ILE A 74 -2.85 3.75 0.16
CA ILE A 74 -4.19 4.33 0.34
C ILE A 74 -5.31 3.27 0.23
N PRO A 75 -5.41 2.48 -0.85
CA PRO A 75 -6.45 1.46 -0.97
C PRO A 75 -6.33 0.38 0.12
N ALA A 76 -5.12 0.01 0.54
CA ALA A 76 -4.92 -0.89 1.68
C ALA A 76 -5.58 -0.35 2.95
N SER A 77 -5.37 0.94 3.23
CA SER A 77 -5.91 1.61 4.41
C SER A 77 -7.43 1.70 4.37
N MET A 78 -8.01 1.95 3.19
CA MET A 78 -9.46 2.07 3.03
C MET A 78 -10.17 0.72 3.18
N ILE A 79 -9.65 -0.35 2.55
CA ILE A 79 -10.24 -1.69 2.66
C ILE A 79 -10.18 -2.17 4.11
N SER A 80 -9.04 -1.97 4.77
CA SER A 80 -8.84 -2.38 6.17
C SER A 80 -9.62 -1.53 7.17
N ALA A 81 -9.84 -0.24 6.89
CA ALA A 81 -10.72 0.62 7.68
C ALA A 81 -12.17 0.11 7.67
N ASN A 82 -12.66 -0.38 6.54
CA ASN A 82 -14.03 -0.89 6.40
C ASN A 82 -14.20 -2.34 6.92
N ALA A 83 -13.11 -3.04 7.24
CA ALA A 83 -13.11 -4.48 7.51
C ALA A 83 -13.94 -4.88 8.74
N LEU A 84 -13.97 -4.06 9.80
CA LEU A 84 -14.77 -4.30 11.01
C LEU A 84 -15.93 -3.32 11.16
N VAL A 85 -15.67 -2.02 10.94
CA VAL A 85 -16.69 -0.98 11.14
C VAL A 85 -17.81 -1.07 10.10
N GLY A 86 -17.52 -1.54 8.87
CA GLY A 86 -18.54 -1.74 7.85
C GLY A 86 -19.55 -2.82 8.21
N GLU A 87 -19.10 -3.91 8.83
CA GLU A 87 -20.00 -4.95 9.37
C GLU A 87 -20.75 -4.49 10.62
N LYS A 88 -20.15 -3.59 11.38
CA LYS A 88 -20.80 -2.94 12.53
C LYS A 88 -21.94 -2.03 12.08
N GLU A 89 -21.73 -1.18 11.06
CA GLU A 89 -22.78 -0.34 10.48
C GLU A 89 -23.89 -1.17 9.81
N GLN A 90 -23.56 -2.34 9.26
CA GLN A 90 -24.52 -3.25 8.62
C GLN A 90 -25.22 -4.20 9.61
N ASN A 91 -24.92 -4.12 10.92
CA ASN A 91 -25.43 -5.03 11.95
C ASN A 91 -25.17 -6.52 11.67
N THR A 92 -24.10 -6.85 10.94
CA THR A 92 -23.71 -8.24 10.61
C THR A 92 -22.61 -8.77 11.53
N LEU A 93 -21.99 -7.89 12.32
CA LEU A 93 -20.88 -8.25 13.22
C LEU A 93 -21.28 -9.28 14.28
N GLU A 94 -22.49 -9.18 14.85
CA GLU A 94 -22.99 -10.12 15.85
C GLU A 94 -23.14 -11.54 15.28
N ALA A 95 -23.69 -11.65 14.07
CA ALA A 95 -23.80 -12.92 13.37
C ALA A 95 -22.43 -13.53 13.05
N LEU A 96 -21.43 -12.70 12.73
CA LEU A 96 -20.05 -13.15 12.48
C LEU A 96 -19.36 -13.65 13.75
N LEU A 97 -19.58 -13.00 14.88
CA LEU A 97 -19.02 -13.40 16.18
C LEU A 97 -19.66 -14.70 16.73
N CYS A 98 -20.88 -15.03 16.29
CA CYS A 98 -21.54 -16.31 16.60
C CYS A 98 -21.01 -17.50 15.79
N THR A 99 -20.10 -17.28 14.85
CA THR A 99 -19.50 -18.38 14.06
C THR A 99 -18.50 -19.19 14.89
N PRO A 100 -18.25 -20.48 14.56
CA PRO A 100 -17.27 -21.32 15.25
C PRO A 100 -15.81 -20.99 14.83
N LEU A 101 -15.50 -19.70 14.69
CA LEU A 101 -14.18 -19.16 14.40
C LEU A 101 -13.53 -18.68 15.69
N THR A 102 -12.23 -18.89 15.82
CA THR A 102 -11.47 -18.27 16.92
C THR A 102 -11.19 -16.81 16.61
N ASP A 103 -11.10 -15.98 17.65
CA ASP A 103 -10.71 -14.56 17.60
C ASP A 103 -9.48 -14.29 16.71
N ARG A 104 -8.48 -15.17 16.80
CA ARG A 104 -7.27 -15.09 15.98
C ARG A 104 -7.53 -15.43 14.52
N GLU A 105 -8.29 -16.48 14.25
CA GLU A 105 -8.64 -16.86 12.86
C GLU A 105 -9.45 -15.77 12.16
N LEU A 106 -10.35 -15.11 12.89
CA LEU A 106 -11.13 -13.99 12.39
C LEU A 106 -10.24 -12.78 12.08
N LEU A 107 -9.39 -12.36 13.02
CA LEU A 107 -8.48 -11.22 12.84
C LEU A 107 -7.51 -11.45 11.67
N ILE A 108 -6.92 -12.65 11.57
CA ILE A 108 -6.04 -13.01 10.45
C ILE A 108 -6.81 -12.95 9.12
N GLY A 109 -8.05 -13.42 9.09
CA GLY A 109 -8.91 -13.33 7.91
C GLY A 109 -9.15 -11.89 7.45
N LYS A 110 -9.42 -10.96 8.39
CA LYS A 110 -9.63 -9.53 8.12
C LYS A 110 -8.37 -8.82 7.63
N VAL A 111 -7.21 -9.16 8.19
CA VAL A 111 -5.93 -8.63 7.72
C VAL A 111 -5.64 -9.13 6.31
N LEU A 112 -5.80 -10.44 6.07
CA LEU A 112 -5.53 -11.04 4.76
C LEU A 112 -6.50 -10.57 3.67
N SER A 113 -7.77 -10.29 3.99
CA SER A 113 -8.76 -9.79 3.03
C SER A 113 -8.36 -8.45 2.42
N SER A 114 -7.63 -7.63 3.17
CA SER A 114 -7.11 -6.33 2.74
C SER A 114 -5.70 -6.44 2.15
N PHE A 115 -4.84 -7.25 2.77
CA PHE A 115 -3.43 -7.38 2.40
C PHE A 115 -3.21 -8.00 1.01
N ILE A 116 -3.91 -9.11 0.72
CA ILE A 116 -3.75 -9.85 -0.54
C ILE A 116 -4.08 -8.98 -1.77
N PRO A 117 -5.24 -8.31 -1.86
CA PRO A 117 -5.54 -7.50 -3.03
C PRO A 117 -4.55 -6.35 -3.16
N THR A 118 -4.17 -5.69 -2.07
CA THR A 118 -3.23 -4.57 -2.15
C THR A 118 -1.84 -4.99 -2.65
N ILE A 119 -1.30 -6.12 -2.20
CA ILE A 119 -0.03 -6.63 -2.73
C ILE A 119 -0.15 -7.01 -4.20
N ALA A 120 -1.26 -7.62 -4.60
CA ALA A 120 -1.49 -7.94 -6.01
C ALA A 120 -1.50 -6.67 -6.86
N LEU A 121 -2.08 -5.57 -6.37
CA LEU A 121 -2.01 -4.27 -7.03
C LEU A 121 -0.58 -3.72 -7.07
N LEU A 122 0.15 -3.76 -5.94
CA LEU A 122 1.53 -3.30 -5.89
C LEU A 122 2.40 -3.99 -6.95
N LEU A 123 2.44 -5.32 -6.90
CA LEU A 123 3.26 -6.13 -7.79
C LEU A 123 2.79 -6.01 -9.24
N GLY A 124 1.46 -5.99 -9.47
CA GLY A 124 0.89 -5.78 -10.79
C GLY A 124 1.29 -4.43 -11.39
N SER A 125 1.24 -3.35 -10.61
CA SER A 125 1.63 -2.02 -11.05
C SER A 125 3.13 -1.94 -11.38
N VAL A 126 4.00 -2.56 -10.58
CA VAL A 126 5.44 -2.61 -10.88
C VAL A 126 5.71 -3.41 -12.15
N LEU A 127 5.12 -4.60 -12.29
CA LEU A 127 5.32 -5.45 -13.47
C LEU A 127 4.84 -4.76 -14.76
N VAL A 128 3.64 -4.15 -14.73
CA VAL A 128 3.10 -3.44 -15.90
C VAL A 128 4.00 -2.27 -16.29
N THR A 129 4.52 -1.55 -15.29
CA THR A 129 5.41 -0.40 -15.54
C THR A 129 6.73 -0.83 -16.16
N GLU A 130 7.38 -1.86 -15.61
CA GLU A 130 8.67 -2.35 -16.13
C GLU A 130 8.52 -2.87 -17.56
N ILE A 131 7.49 -3.69 -17.81
CA ILE A 131 7.23 -4.21 -19.16
C ILE A 131 6.98 -3.07 -20.15
N ALA A 132 6.13 -2.11 -19.78
CA ALA A 132 5.82 -0.98 -20.65
C ALA A 132 7.05 -0.10 -20.93
N THR A 133 7.87 0.16 -19.91
CA THR A 133 9.09 0.98 -20.05
C THR A 133 10.11 0.29 -20.96
N ILE A 134 10.31 -1.02 -20.81
CA ILE A 134 11.19 -1.79 -21.70
C ILE A 134 10.70 -1.71 -23.15
N ILE A 135 9.40 -1.90 -23.40
CA ILE A 135 8.81 -1.82 -24.74
C ILE A 135 9.01 -0.42 -25.35
N ILE A 136 8.75 0.63 -24.57
CA ILE A 136 8.87 2.02 -25.03
C ILE A 136 10.33 2.35 -25.37
N LEU A 137 11.27 2.07 -24.47
CA LEU A 137 12.69 2.41 -24.70
C LEU A 137 13.30 1.62 -25.85
N THR A 138 12.97 0.34 -25.98
CA THR A 138 13.43 -0.48 -27.11
C THR A 138 12.85 -0.02 -28.45
N SER A 139 11.61 0.44 -28.48
CA SER A 139 10.99 0.97 -29.71
C SER A 139 11.65 2.25 -30.24
N VAL A 140 12.33 3.01 -29.38
CA VAL A 140 13.05 4.24 -29.75
C VAL A 140 14.56 4.00 -29.93
N GLY A 141 15.01 2.74 -29.80
CA GLY A 141 16.43 2.38 -29.95
C GLY A 141 17.32 2.90 -28.81
N ALA A 142 16.72 3.33 -27.70
CA ALA A 142 17.43 3.70 -26.48
C ALA A 142 17.86 2.44 -25.72
N GLN A 143 18.90 2.57 -24.88
CA GLN A 143 19.27 1.48 -23.97
C GLN A 143 18.11 1.17 -23.02
N ALA A 144 17.86 -0.11 -22.78
CA ALA A 144 16.89 -0.54 -21.78
C ALA A 144 17.41 -0.16 -20.39
N ILE A 145 16.85 0.90 -19.83
CA ILE A 145 17.12 1.34 -18.46
C ILE A 145 15.98 0.83 -17.59
N LEU A 146 16.32 0.31 -16.42
CA LEU A 146 15.35 -0.04 -15.38
C LEU A 146 14.72 1.25 -14.87
N PHE A 147 13.42 1.39 -15.07
CA PHE A 147 12.64 2.52 -14.60
C PHE A 147 11.28 2.00 -14.13
N PRO A 148 11.00 1.99 -12.82
CA PRO A 148 11.76 2.60 -11.72
C PRO A 148 13.18 2.04 -11.47
N GLY A 149 14.09 2.88 -10.96
CA GLY A 149 15.48 2.50 -10.71
C GLY A 149 15.66 1.52 -9.55
N LEU A 150 16.91 1.12 -9.26
CA LEU A 150 17.20 0.07 -8.28
C LEU A 150 16.74 0.42 -6.86
N SER A 151 16.92 1.67 -6.42
CA SER A 151 16.43 2.18 -5.13
C SER A 151 14.90 2.15 -5.09
N SER A 152 14.26 2.57 -6.18
CA SER A 152 12.81 2.58 -6.29
C SER A 152 12.21 1.17 -6.24
N LEU A 153 12.83 0.21 -6.94
CA LEU A 153 12.45 -1.20 -6.87
C LEU A 153 12.67 -1.77 -5.47
N PHE A 154 13.75 -1.38 -4.78
CA PHE A 154 13.96 -1.79 -3.38
C PHE A 154 12.84 -1.29 -2.47
N LEU A 155 12.47 -0.01 -2.57
CA LEU A 155 11.35 0.56 -1.82
C LEU A 155 10.05 -0.19 -2.15
N LEU A 156 9.75 -0.41 -3.43
CA LEU A 156 8.47 -0.99 -3.84
C LEU A 156 8.39 -2.49 -3.50
N LEU A 157 9.40 -3.30 -3.81
CA LEU A 157 9.36 -4.75 -3.62
C LEU A 157 9.66 -5.18 -2.18
N VAL A 158 10.47 -4.41 -1.45
CA VAL A 158 10.90 -4.78 -0.09
C VAL A 158 10.16 -3.98 0.96
N ALA A 159 10.27 -2.64 0.93
CA ALA A 159 9.60 -1.80 1.92
C ALA A 159 8.06 -1.76 1.71
N GLY A 160 7.59 -1.83 0.46
CA GLY A 160 6.18 -1.77 0.08
C GLY A 160 5.31 -2.83 0.76
N PRO A 161 5.60 -4.13 0.65
CA PRO A 161 4.82 -5.18 1.32
C PRO A 161 4.78 -5.01 2.84
N ILE A 162 5.88 -4.55 3.45
CA ILE A 162 5.99 -4.34 4.89
C ILE A 162 5.14 -3.12 5.32
N LEU A 163 5.15 -2.04 4.52
CA LEU A 163 4.28 -0.89 4.71
C LEU A 163 2.80 -1.26 4.62
N ILE A 164 2.42 -2.05 3.61
CA ILE A 164 1.04 -2.54 3.45
C ILE A 164 0.64 -3.36 4.69
N ALA A 165 1.51 -4.28 5.15
CA ALA A 165 1.25 -5.07 6.35
C ALA A 165 1.05 -4.18 7.59
N ALA A 166 1.90 -3.17 7.78
CA ALA A 166 1.82 -2.23 8.90
C ALA A 166 0.50 -1.44 8.86
N VAL A 167 0.17 -0.85 7.71
CA VAL A 167 -1.04 -0.03 7.53
C VAL A 167 -2.30 -0.83 7.76
N VAL A 168 -2.39 -2.02 7.15
CA VAL A 168 -3.55 -2.91 7.30
C VAL A 168 -3.71 -3.31 8.78
N SER A 169 -2.62 -3.66 9.46
CA SER A 169 -2.66 -4.06 10.86
C SER A 169 -3.11 -2.93 11.78
N VAL A 170 -2.60 -1.71 11.57
CA VAL A 170 -3.03 -0.51 12.31
C VAL A 170 -4.52 -0.22 12.05
N MET A 171 -4.95 -0.27 10.79
CA MET A 171 -6.33 0.06 10.42
C MET A 171 -7.35 -0.94 10.93
N VAL A 172 -7.03 -2.23 10.94
CA VAL A 172 -7.91 -3.25 11.54
C VAL A 172 -8.09 -2.98 13.04
N LEU A 173 -7.04 -2.52 13.74
CA LEU A 173 -7.16 -2.17 15.16
C LEU A 173 -7.99 -0.90 15.40
N ILE A 174 -7.83 0.11 14.53
CA ILE A 174 -8.59 1.36 14.63
C ILE A 174 -10.06 1.13 14.28
N SER A 175 -10.36 0.37 13.23
CA SER A 175 -11.72 0.07 12.80
C SER A 175 -12.53 -0.69 13.84
N GLY A 176 -11.87 -1.50 14.69
CA GLY A 176 -12.51 -2.14 15.83
C GLY A 176 -12.92 -1.20 16.98
N ARG A 177 -12.47 0.07 16.97
CA ARG A 177 -12.77 1.05 18.03
C ARG A 177 -13.72 2.17 17.63
N VAL A 178 -13.82 2.44 16.34
CA VAL A 178 -14.70 3.48 15.82
C VAL A 178 -16.11 2.93 15.62
N LYS A 179 -17.10 3.83 15.63
CA LYS A 179 -18.50 3.45 15.39
C LYS A 179 -18.92 3.67 13.95
N ARG A 180 -18.30 4.63 13.26
CA ARG A 180 -18.65 5.03 11.90
C ARG A 180 -17.50 4.83 10.92
N VAL A 181 -17.83 4.43 9.69
CA VAL A 181 -16.89 4.25 8.57
C VAL A 181 -16.11 5.54 8.29
N TYR A 182 -16.77 6.70 8.39
CA TYR A 182 -16.13 8.01 8.17
C TYR A 182 -15.00 8.31 9.17
N GLU A 183 -15.14 7.92 10.44
CA GLU A 183 -14.10 8.12 11.46
C GLU A 183 -12.87 7.23 11.16
N ALA A 184 -13.10 6.00 10.68
CA ALA A 184 -12.01 5.11 10.26
C ALA A 184 -11.24 5.69 9.06
N TYR A 185 -11.94 6.29 8.07
CA TYR A 185 -11.29 6.92 6.92
C TYR A 185 -10.50 8.18 7.28
N GLN A 186 -10.93 8.98 8.26
CA GLN A 186 -10.12 10.10 8.73
C GLN A 186 -8.84 9.62 9.44
N ALA A 187 -8.97 8.60 10.28
CA ALA A 187 -7.82 7.97 10.93
C ALA A 187 -6.87 7.32 9.90
N SER A 188 -7.40 6.81 8.78
CA SER A 188 -6.57 6.30 7.68
C SER A 188 -5.69 7.36 7.04
N GLY A 189 -6.23 8.57 6.83
CA GLY A 189 -5.43 9.72 6.39
C GLY A 189 -4.25 10.01 7.32
N ALA A 190 -4.49 10.03 8.63
CA ALA A 190 -3.45 10.32 9.62
C ALA A 190 -2.34 9.24 9.66
N VAL A 191 -2.72 7.96 9.63
CA VAL A 191 -1.75 6.85 9.64
C VAL A 191 -0.89 6.86 8.38
N VAL A 192 -1.51 7.09 7.22
CA VAL A 192 -0.77 7.21 5.96
C VAL A 192 0.20 8.39 6.07
N MET A 193 -0.26 9.58 6.45
CA MET A 193 0.60 10.77 6.58
C MET A 193 1.84 10.55 7.45
N VAL A 194 1.70 9.92 8.62
CA VAL A 194 2.83 9.64 9.51
C VAL A 194 3.85 8.70 8.85
N LEU A 195 3.38 7.71 8.10
CA LEU A 195 4.25 6.77 7.38
C LEU A 195 4.97 7.40 6.18
N LEU A 196 4.49 8.55 5.68
CA LEU A 196 5.12 9.25 4.55
C LEU A 196 6.26 10.18 4.95
N ILE A 197 6.38 10.53 6.23
CA ILE A 197 7.41 11.46 6.72
C ILE A 197 8.81 11.04 6.25
N PRO A 198 9.24 9.76 6.38
CA PRO A 198 10.57 9.35 5.94
C PRO A 198 10.73 9.43 4.41
N LEU A 199 9.66 9.19 3.66
CA LEU A 199 9.62 9.21 2.19
C LEU A 199 9.82 10.62 1.60
N ILE A 200 9.61 11.67 2.40
CA ILE A 200 9.80 13.07 1.99
C ILE A 200 11.27 13.49 2.10
N LEU A 201 12.08 12.80 2.92
CA LEU A 201 13.47 13.19 3.18
C LEU A 201 14.33 13.38 1.92
N PRO A 202 14.25 12.52 0.88
CA PRO A 202 15.01 12.73 -0.35
C PRO A 202 14.63 14.02 -1.09
N MET A 203 13.37 14.47 -0.96
CA MET A 203 12.91 15.71 -1.59
C MET A 203 13.56 16.96 -1.01
N LEU A 204 14.03 16.89 0.24
CA LEU A 204 14.74 17.98 0.89
C LEU A 204 16.20 18.09 0.41
N SER A 205 16.70 17.06 -0.27
CA SER A 205 18.09 16.95 -0.74
C SER A 205 18.28 17.34 -2.21
N ILE A 206 17.27 17.96 -2.83
CA ILE A 206 17.41 18.43 -4.21
C ILE A 206 18.49 19.50 -4.23
N SER A 207 19.66 19.12 -4.75
CA SER A 207 20.83 19.99 -4.87
C SER A 207 20.57 21.12 -5.89
N ASN A 208 21.39 22.17 -5.85
CA ASN A 208 21.33 23.26 -6.85
C ASN A 208 21.52 22.78 -8.31
N THR A 209 22.05 21.57 -8.47
CA THR A 209 22.24 20.89 -9.77
C THR A 209 21.01 20.10 -10.21
N GLY A 210 19.94 20.06 -9.41
CA GLY A 210 18.70 19.34 -9.68
C GLY A 210 18.76 17.83 -9.37
N ASN A 211 19.93 17.29 -9.01
CA ASN A 211 20.05 15.88 -8.67
C ASN A 211 19.70 15.62 -7.20
N VAL A 212 19.04 14.48 -6.96
CA VAL A 212 18.75 13.96 -5.62
C VAL A 212 19.95 13.16 -5.12
N ASP A 213 20.34 13.38 -3.87
CA ASP A 213 21.42 12.63 -3.24
C ASP A 213 21.01 11.17 -3.02
N MET A 214 21.60 10.26 -3.80
CA MET A 214 21.27 8.82 -3.75
C MET A 214 21.49 8.22 -2.35
N ASN A 215 22.49 8.69 -1.59
CA ASN A 215 22.70 8.24 -0.21
C ASN A 215 21.51 8.53 0.70
N LEU A 216 20.83 9.67 0.51
CA LEU A 216 19.65 10.04 1.29
C LEU A 216 18.42 9.25 0.87
N VAL A 217 18.31 8.84 -0.40
CA VAL A 217 17.27 7.92 -0.90
C VAL A 217 17.41 6.55 -0.22
N TRP A 218 18.61 5.95 -0.23
CA TRP A 218 18.82 4.68 0.44
C TRP A 218 18.56 4.78 1.95
N LEU A 219 18.99 5.88 2.57
CA LEU A 219 18.72 6.14 3.97
C LEU A 219 17.21 6.21 4.26
N SER A 220 16.44 6.96 3.46
CA SER A 220 14.98 7.06 3.62
C SER A 220 14.30 5.71 3.43
N ASP A 221 14.74 4.91 2.47
CA ASP A 221 14.15 3.60 2.19
C ASP A 221 14.37 2.63 3.36
N ILE A 222 15.60 2.62 3.90
CA ILE A 222 15.95 1.81 5.07
C ILE A 222 15.17 2.27 6.31
N PHE A 223 15.08 3.58 6.56
CA PHE A 223 14.29 4.11 7.68
C PHE A 223 12.81 3.77 7.54
N THR A 224 12.26 3.90 6.33
CA THR A 224 10.87 3.53 6.02
C THR A 224 10.64 2.06 6.31
N LEU A 225 11.53 1.18 5.85
CA LEU A 225 11.47 -0.25 6.13
C LEU A 225 11.53 -0.55 7.62
N LEU A 226 12.42 0.11 8.36
CA LEU A 226 12.57 -0.07 9.80
C LEU A 226 11.30 0.36 10.54
N ILE A 227 10.81 1.57 10.28
CA ILE A 227 9.57 2.10 10.89
C ILE A 227 8.38 1.19 10.56
N ALA A 228 8.24 0.79 9.30
CA ALA A 228 7.18 -0.11 8.87
C ALA A 228 7.26 -1.48 9.56
N SER A 229 8.47 -2.05 9.69
CA SER A 229 8.67 -3.34 10.35
C SER A 229 8.32 -3.27 11.85
N VAL A 230 8.77 -2.23 12.54
CA VAL A 230 8.45 -2.00 13.96
C VAL A 230 6.96 -1.81 14.14
N LEU A 231 6.30 -0.99 13.31
CA LEU A 231 4.86 -0.79 13.36
C LEU A 231 4.10 -2.08 13.08
N ALA A 232 4.49 -2.86 12.07
CA ALA A 232 3.86 -4.15 11.76
C ALA A 232 3.97 -5.12 12.95
N ILE A 233 5.15 -5.24 13.58
CA ILE A 233 5.37 -6.12 14.73
C ILE A 233 4.57 -5.64 15.94
N VAL A 234 4.68 -4.36 16.29
CA VAL A 234 3.99 -3.79 17.46
C VAL A 234 2.48 -3.93 17.30
N THR A 235 1.94 -3.60 16.13
CA THR A 235 0.50 -3.68 15.87
C THR A 235 0.01 -5.12 15.82
N TRP A 236 0.78 -6.05 15.28
CA TRP A 236 0.46 -7.47 15.33
C TRP A 236 0.39 -8.00 16.76
N VAL A 237 1.35 -7.65 17.60
CA VAL A 237 1.37 -8.04 19.01
C VAL A 237 0.19 -7.42 19.77
N LEU A 238 -0.11 -6.14 19.53
CA LEU A 238 -1.26 -5.46 20.12
C LEU A 238 -2.58 -6.05 19.65
N ALA A 239 -2.69 -6.44 18.37
CA ALA A 239 -3.85 -7.10 17.82
C ALA A 239 -4.12 -8.42 18.53
N ILE A 240 -3.12 -9.30 18.67
CA ILE A 240 -3.29 -10.59 19.35
C ILE A 240 -3.66 -10.41 20.83
N ARG A 241 -3.05 -9.43 21.52
CA ARG A 241 -3.27 -9.23 22.97
C ARG A 241 -4.60 -8.53 23.29
N ARG A 242 -5.08 -7.66 22.41
CA ARG A 242 -6.19 -6.75 22.69
C ARG A 242 -7.48 -7.14 21.99
N PHE A 243 -7.43 -8.08 21.05
CA PHE A 243 -8.63 -8.63 20.46
C PHE A 243 -9.36 -9.49 21.50
N ASN A 244 -10.49 -8.97 21.96
CA ASN A 244 -11.36 -9.64 22.90
C ASN A 244 -12.80 -9.37 22.45
N ARG A 245 -13.48 -10.43 21.97
CA ARG A 245 -14.82 -10.38 21.35
C ARG A 245 -15.85 -9.56 22.13
N ASP A 246 -15.86 -9.68 23.46
CA ASP A 246 -16.87 -9.06 24.33
C ASP A 246 -16.76 -7.52 24.37
N LYS A 247 -15.57 -6.99 24.07
CA LYS A 247 -15.30 -5.54 24.11
C LYS A 247 -15.67 -4.83 22.81
N ILE A 248 -15.79 -5.57 21.70
CA ILE A 248 -16.12 -5.01 20.39
C ILE A 248 -17.65 -4.82 20.25
N VAL A 249 -18.43 -5.72 20.85
CA VAL A 249 -19.90 -5.70 20.86
C VAL A 249 -20.47 -4.64 21.81
N SER A 250 -19.77 -4.34 22.91
CA SER A 250 -20.24 -3.38 23.92
C SER A 250 -19.91 -1.90 23.63
N MET A 251 -19.19 -1.60 22.55
CA MET A 251 -18.85 -0.23 22.12
C MET A 251 -19.90 0.32 21.16
#